data_AF-A0A090LNF7-F1
#
_entry.id   AF-A0A090LNF7-F1
#
_cell.length_a   1.000
_cell.length_b   1.000
_cell.length_c   1.000
_cell.angle_alpha   90.00
_cell.angle_beta   90.00
_cell.angle_gamma   90.00
#
_symmetry.space_group_name_H-M   'P 1'
#
loop_
_entity.id
_entity.type
_entity.pdbx_description
1 polymer ?
#
loop_
_entity_poly.entity_id
_entity_poly.type
_entity_poly.pdbx_seq_one_letter_code
_entity_poly.pdbx_strand_id
1 'polypeptide(L)'
;MIEGWDDGETILNSIVNKVGSIKGKQLPTMILCKKLNESICIISEESSQFTVTVFNSYHDDRNIFVRVPINHNSVKVLDDNGNIVQNQVLETFKTSQLNGNNKFEVIFEIKFKGIGFITYFIQYNNNKIKKISKNNNEKNLLENDNFKITFDDNGYIQNITNKQLNITFPFNITYSYYIGCGKNDFQPSGAYIFSPINSTTVSFNMTINTTTLIGPFVNETRQQISPWVSHSIRLYKNVPYIEIQWTVGPIPKEKFDPIGKELIIRYTTTLQNNGQFITDSNGRQSMSRKTNYAPDYTYKNTDPITANYYPITNKVSINDDKYLFSVLVDRAQGVGGLKDGELEIMLHRRAFHDDYLGVEEPLDELGEDGKGLIARGIHRIYIGDKNLLTTKIRDDSISFFKEPIIMFSKINNITINEYKDNFITNYKFLEPSLPKGINILSIESLNDISSEWLFRLEQIYEGDEMGVKSQPITVDFDKIFSPFKIERIIETDIQGIEEKNDTNKKNMLKNNKIYMKKGKKLYMNKLENEVSVLPMEIRTFKIYLKN
;
A
#
# COMPACT_ATOMS: atom_id res chain seq x y z
N MET A 1 -8.40 -18.32 -3.18
CA MET A 1 -7.59 -17.24 -2.57
C MET A 1 -6.99 -17.65 -1.22
N ILE A 2 -7.69 -18.37 -0.34
CA ILE A 2 -7.14 -18.75 0.98
C ILE A 2 -5.98 -19.75 0.86
N GLU A 3 -6.06 -20.72 -0.07
CA GLU A 3 -4.99 -21.72 -0.28
C GLU A 3 -3.61 -21.09 -0.55
N GLY A 4 -3.52 -20.06 -1.39
CA GLY A 4 -2.25 -19.38 -1.65
C GLY A 4 -1.66 -18.64 -0.45
N TRP A 5 -2.50 -18.19 0.49
CA TRP A 5 -2.03 -17.63 1.77
C TRP A 5 -1.48 -18.73 2.68
N ASP A 6 -2.12 -19.89 2.71
CA ASP A 6 -1.69 -21.04 3.52
C ASP A 6 -0.38 -21.66 2.99
N ASP A 7 -0.23 -21.72 1.66
CA ASP A 7 1.02 -22.09 1.01
C ASP A 7 2.13 -21.08 1.32
N GLY A 8 1.82 -19.78 1.24
CA GLY A 8 2.75 -18.71 1.62
C GLY A 8 3.20 -18.80 3.07
N GLU A 9 2.29 -19.07 4.00
CA GLU A 9 2.61 -19.31 5.40
C GLU A 9 3.54 -20.52 5.57
N THR A 10 3.26 -21.61 4.86
CA THR A 10 4.09 -22.83 4.89
C THR A 10 5.51 -22.55 4.38
N ILE A 11 5.63 -21.83 3.26
CA ILE A 11 6.91 -21.44 2.67
C ILE A 11 7.70 -20.54 3.61
N LEU A 12 7.07 -19.51 4.19
CA LEU A 12 7.72 -18.60 5.13
C LEU A 12 8.23 -19.34 6.38
N ASN A 13 7.43 -20.26 6.93
CA ASN A 13 7.89 -21.12 8.02
C ASN A 13 9.09 -21.97 7.61
N SER A 14 9.09 -22.55 6.41
CA SER A 14 10.22 -23.35 5.90
C SER A 14 11.49 -22.51 5.75
N ILE A 15 11.39 -21.32 5.15
CA ILE A 15 12.51 -20.38 4.96
C ILE A 15 13.12 -20.02 6.32
N VAL A 16 12.30 -19.55 7.27
CA VAL A 16 12.80 -19.13 8.58
C VAL A 16 13.33 -20.32 9.37
N ASN A 17 12.73 -21.51 9.30
CA ASN A 17 13.28 -22.70 9.94
C ASN A 17 14.64 -23.10 9.37
N LYS A 18 14.82 -23.01 8.05
CA LYS A 18 16.04 -23.42 7.36
C LYS A 18 17.25 -22.59 7.78
N VAL A 19 17.09 -21.28 7.95
CA VAL A 19 18.19 -20.38 8.34
C VAL A 19 18.20 -20.07 9.83
N GLY A 20 17.07 -20.21 10.52
CA GLY A 20 16.87 -19.77 11.89
C GLY A 20 17.27 -20.79 12.96
N SER A 21 17.35 -22.08 12.63
CA SER A 21 17.60 -23.15 13.61
C SER A 21 19.04 -23.17 14.10
N ILE A 22 19.26 -23.06 15.42
CA ILE A 22 20.54 -23.34 16.07
C ILE A 22 20.49 -24.76 16.64
N LYS A 23 21.53 -25.57 16.38
CA LYS A 23 21.65 -26.97 16.84
C LYS A 23 20.49 -27.89 16.41
N GLY A 24 19.83 -27.60 15.30
CA GLY A 24 18.78 -28.46 14.72
C GLY A 24 17.45 -28.43 15.48
N LYS A 25 17.23 -27.44 16.36
CA LYS A 25 15.92 -27.24 17.01
C LYS A 25 14.92 -26.63 16.03
N GLN A 26 13.69 -27.14 16.04
CA GLN A 26 12.60 -26.58 15.24
C GLN A 26 12.09 -25.28 15.87
N LEU A 27 11.91 -24.23 15.06
CA LEU A 27 11.31 -22.99 15.56
C LEU A 27 9.82 -23.22 15.89
N PRO A 28 9.28 -22.47 16.87
CA PRO A 28 7.85 -22.37 17.06
C PRO A 28 7.14 -21.97 15.76
N THR A 29 6.08 -22.72 15.40
CA THR A 29 5.29 -22.47 14.19
C THR A 29 4.75 -21.06 14.20
N MET A 30 4.99 -20.31 13.13
CA MET A 30 4.49 -18.96 12.95
C MET A 30 3.25 -18.97 12.09
N ILE A 31 2.28 -18.09 12.36
CA ILE A 31 1.07 -17.95 11.57
C ILE A 31 0.85 -16.51 11.10
N LEU A 32 0.13 -16.37 10.00
CA LEU A 32 -0.38 -15.10 9.48
C LEU A 32 -1.75 -14.83 10.11
N CYS A 33 -1.84 -13.77 10.90
CA CYS A 33 -3.12 -13.31 11.42
C CYS A 33 -3.91 -12.60 10.29
N LYS A 34 -4.81 -13.33 9.62
CA LYS A 34 -5.55 -12.87 8.43
C LYS A 34 -6.47 -11.66 8.67
N LYS A 35 -6.82 -11.38 9.93
CA LYS A 35 -7.68 -10.27 10.37
C LYS A 35 -6.91 -9.18 11.15
N LEU A 36 -5.61 -9.01 10.91
CA LEU A 36 -4.81 -7.95 11.54
C LEU A 36 -5.36 -6.55 11.27
N ASN A 37 -5.89 -6.30 10.08
CA ASN A 37 -6.51 -5.03 9.73
C ASN A 37 -7.76 -4.73 10.57
N GLU A 38 -8.45 -5.75 11.10
CA GLU A 38 -9.55 -5.63 12.06
C GLU A 38 -9.09 -5.63 13.53
N SER A 39 -7.77 -5.55 13.75
CA SER A 39 -7.14 -5.69 15.05
C SER A 39 -7.45 -7.05 15.71
N ILE A 40 -7.41 -8.16 14.96
CA ILE A 40 -7.67 -9.51 15.48
C ILE A 40 -6.46 -10.41 15.21
N CYS A 41 -5.95 -11.07 16.25
CA CYS A 41 -4.92 -12.08 16.11
C CYS A 41 -4.96 -13.12 17.23
N ILE A 42 -5.25 -14.37 16.88
CA ILE A 42 -5.46 -15.49 17.83
C ILE A 42 -4.26 -15.72 18.76
N ILE A 43 -3.04 -15.51 18.28
CA ILE A 43 -1.80 -15.66 19.08
C ILE A 43 -1.79 -14.67 20.25
N SER A 44 -2.13 -13.41 19.98
CA SER A 44 -2.20 -12.36 21.00
C SER A 44 -3.36 -12.54 21.98
N GLU A 45 -4.41 -13.27 21.56
CA GLU A 45 -5.57 -13.55 22.41
C GLU A 45 -5.30 -14.67 23.41
N GLU A 46 -4.59 -15.71 22.97
CA GLU A 46 -4.39 -16.95 23.74
C GLU A 46 -3.04 -17.02 24.48
N SER A 47 -2.16 -16.04 24.28
CA SER A 47 -0.79 -16.08 24.83
C SER A 47 -0.43 -14.79 25.55
N SER A 48 0.17 -14.92 26.73
CA SER A 48 0.75 -13.80 27.49
C SER A 48 2.14 -13.40 26.98
N GLN A 49 2.78 -14.28 26.20
CA GLN A 49 4.07 -14.04 25.58
C GLN A 49 4.11 -14.69 24.18
N PHE A 50 4.51 -13.91 23.19
CA PHE A 50 4.58 -14.35 21.80
C PHE A 50 5.66 -13.60 21.02
N THR A 51 6.00 -14.12 19.85
CA THR A 51 6.91 -13.51 18.90
C THR A 51 6.16 -12.82 17.77
N VAL A 52 6.77 -11.78 17.23
CA VAL A 52 6.34 -11.06 16.04
C VAL A 52 7.52 -11.06 15.08
N THR A 53 7.49 -11.97 14.10
CA THR A 53 8.51 -12.07 13.06
C THR A 53 8.06 -11.24 11.87
N VAL A 54 8.88 -10.27 11.49
CA VAL A 54 8.57 -9.34 10.40
C VAL A 54 9.50 -9.63 9.23
N PHE A 55 8.93 -10.09 8.12
CA PHE A 55 9.63 -10.44 6.89
C PHE A 55 9.59 -9.26 5.92
N ASN A 56 10.76 -8.80 5.51
CA ASN A 56 10.94 -7.65 4.62
C ASN A 56 11.47 -8.09 3.25
N SER A 57 10.71 -7.77 2.20
CA SER A 57 11.09 -8.01 0.79
C SER A 57 11.62 -6.76 0.09
N TYR A 58 11.63 -5.61 0.76
CA TYR A 58 12.17 -4.36 0.21
C TYR A 58 13.65 -4.21 0.57
N HIS A 59 14.46 -3.78 -0.39
CA HIS A 59 15.91 -3.83 -0.26
C HIS A 59 16.51 -2.60 0.43
N ASP A 60 15.91 -1.42 0.25
CA ASP A 60 16.42 -0.19 0.85
C ASP A 60 16.13 -0.09 2.35
N ASP A 61 16.91 0.78 2.98
CA ASP A 61 16.75 1.17 4.37
C ASP A 61 15.39 1.84 4.59
N ARG A 62 14.62 1.34 5.55
CA ARG A 62 13.37 1.99 5.96
C ARG A 62 13.03 1.75 7.41
N ASN A 63 12.40 2.76 7.98
CA ASN A 63 11.75 2.65 9.28
C ASN A 63 10.26 2.46 9.06
N ILE A 64 9.68 1.51 9.77
CA ILE A 64 8.25 1.20 9.71
C ILE A 64 7.68 1.18 11.12
N PHE A 65 6.41 1.53 11.25
CA PHE A 65 5.68 1.34 12.50
C PHE A 65 4.80 0.10 12.38
N VAL A 66 5.09 -0.89 13.21
CA VAL A 66 4.29 -2.12 13.27
C VAL A 66 3.22 -1.97 14.34
N ARG A 67 1.99 -2.38 14.01
CA ARG A 67 0.85 -2.42 14.93
C ARG A 67 0.49 -3.88 15.22
N VAL A 68 0.46 -4.23 16.49
CA VAL A 68 0.15 -5.59 16.94
C VAL A 68 -1.08 -5.55 17.85
N PRO A 69 -2.16 -6.28 17.52
CA PRO A 69 -3.30 -6.44 18.41
C PRO A 69 -2.89 -7.10 19.72
N ILE A 70 -3.41 -6.61 20.84
CA ILE A 70 -3.15 -7.14 22.18
C ILE A 70 -4.37 -6.99 23.10
N ASN A 71 -4.43 -7.81 24.14
CA ASN A 71 -5.52 -7.81 25.13
C ASN A 71 -5.24 -7.01 26.40
N HIS A 72 -4.00 -6.59 26.61
CA HIS A 72 -3.56 -5.86 27.79
C HIS A 72 -3.23 -4.41 27.43
N ASN A 73 -3.43 -3.49 28.37
CA ASN A 73 -3.08 -2.08 28.20
C ASN A 73 -1.61 -1.78 28.53
N SER A 74 -0.82 -2.82 28.86
CA SER A 74 0.57 -2.71 29.32
C SER A 74 1.35 -3.91 28.82
N VAL A 75 2.36 -3.65 27.99
CA VAL A 75 3.21 -4.68 27.40
C VAL A 75 4.65 -4.22 27.38
N LYS A 76 5.56 -5.19 27.39
CA LYS A 76 6.98 -5.01 27.13
C LYS A 76 7.25 -5.53 25.73
N VAL A 77 7.80 -4.64 24.88
CA VAL A 77 8.31 -5.01 23.55
C VAL A 77 9.82 -5.16 23.67
N LEU A 78 10.35 -6.26 23.16
CA LEU A 78 11.77 -6.57 23.15
C LEU A 78 12.23 -6.79 21.71
N ASP A 79 13.41 -6.25 21.36
CA ASP A 79 14.03 -6.44 20.05
C ASP A 79 14.62 -7.86 19.87
N ASP A 80 15.24 -8.08 18.72
CA ASP A 80 15.94 -9.31 18.33
C ASP A 80 17.05 -9.71 19.30
N ASN A 81 17.62 -8.74 20.03
CA ASN A 81 18.66 -8.94 21.03
C ASN A 81 18.08 -9.08 22.45
N GLY A 82 16.78 -8.89 22.64
CA GLY A 82 16.09 -8.93 23.93
C GLY A 82 16.19 -7.64 24.74
N ASN A 83 16.55 -6.51 24.12
CA ASN A 83 16.53 -5.19 24.75
C ASN A 83 15.14 -4.57 24.68
N ILE A 84 14.80 -3.73 25.67
CA ILE A 84 13.51 -3.05 25.72
C ILE A 84 13.42 -2.00 24.61
N VAL A 85 12.35 -2.09 23.82
CA VAL A 85 12.01 -1.13 22.78
C VAL A 85 10.90 -0.22 23.27
N GLN A 86 11.04 1.09 22.99
CA GLN A 86 9.96 2.03 23.23
C GLN A 86 8.74 1.62 22.41
N ASN A 87 7.56 1.72 23.01
CA ASN A 87 6.30 1.36 22.37
C ASN A 87 5.18 2.31 22.83
N GLN A 88 4.11 2.35 22.04
CA GLN A 88 2.90 3.09 22.30
C GLN A 88 1.73 2.12 22.27
N VAL A 89 0.90 2.09 23.33
CA VAL A 89 -0.32 1.28 23.36
C VAL A 89 -1.54 2.17 23.17
N LEU A 90 -2.40 1.83 22.21
CA LEU A 90 -3.65 2.53 21.93
C LEU A 90 -4.84 1.60 22.09
N GLU A 91 -6.00 2.12 22.52
CA GLU A 91 -7.26 1.37 22.41
C GLU A 91 -7.61 1.15 20.93
N THR A 92 -8.19 0.00 20.58
CA THR A 92 -8.67 -0.26 19.22
C THR A 92 -9.82 0.69 18.85
N PHE A 93 -9.98 1.02 17.57
CA PHE A 93 -11.08 1.85 17.12
C PHE A 93 -12.36 1.04 17.08
N LYS A 94 -13.18 1.14 18.15
CA LYS A 94 -14.46 0.45 18.23
C LYS A 94 -15.51 1.16 17.40
N THR A 95 -16.00 0.48 16.37
CA THR A 95 -17.07 0.95 15.49
C THR A 95 -18.06 -0.19 15.28
N SER A 96 -19.28 0.11 14.82
CA SER A 96 -20.26 -0.94 14.47
C SER A 96 -19.79 -1.85 13.34
N GLN A 97 -18.82 -1.40 12.55
CA GLN A 97 -18.22 -2.15 11.45
C GLN A 97 -17.15 -3.16 11.90
N LEU A 98 -16.61 -3.03 13.11
CA LEU A 98 -15.45 -3.79 13.57
C LEU A 98 -15.79 -4.58 14.84
N ASN A 99 -15.77 -5.91 14.74
CA ASN A 99 -16.11 -6.82 15.83
C ASN A 99 -14.87 -7.43 16.51
N GLY A 100 -13.76 -6.69 16.58
CA GLY A 100 -12.52 -7.17 17.18
C GLY A 100 -12.60 -7.39 18.69
N ASN A 101 -12.15 -8.55 19.15
CA ASN A 101 -12.06 -8.89 20.58
C ASN A 101 -10.85 -8.23 21.25
N ASN A 102 -9.74 -8.03 20.50
CA ASN A 102 -8.59 -7.33 21.04
C ASN A 102 -8.92 -5.85 21.32
N LYS A 103 -8.60 -5.43 22.54
CA LYS A 103 -8.99 -4.11 23.06
C LYS A 103 -7.95 -3.04 22.77
N PHE A 104 -6.72 -3.42 22.46
CA PHE A 104 -5.61 -2.50 22.27
C PHE A 104 -4.72 -2.93 21.10
N GLU A 105 -3.91 -2.00 20.63
CA GLU A 105 -2.81 -2.24 19.71
C GLU A 105 -1.53 -1.67 20.32
N VAL A 106 -0.46 -2.44 20.31
CA VAL A 106 0.89 -1.92 20.59
C VAL A 106 1.55 -1.52 19.27
N ILE A 107 2.19 -0.36 19.29
CA ILE A 107 2.85 0.26 18.16
C ILE A 107 4.32 0.48 18.52
N PHE A 108 5.22 0.02 17.67
CA PHE A 108 6.66 0.21 17.83
C PHE A 108 7.34 0.35 16.46
N GLU A 109 8.48 1.04 16.45
CA GLU A 109 9.28 1.25 15.25
C GLU A 109 10.19 0.04 15.01
N ILE A 110 10.26 -0.41 13.76
CA ILE A 110 11.22 -1.41 13.28
C ILE A 110 12.07 -0.76 12.20
N LYS A 111 13.37 -1.06 12.23
CA LYS A 111 14.34 -0.60 11.23
C LYS A 111 14.75 -1.78 10.36
N PHE A 112 14.52 -1.65 9.05
CA PHE A 112 14.94 -2.62 8.06
C PHE A 112 16.08 -2.09 7.21
N LYS A 113 16.94 -3.01 6.82
CA LYS A 113 17.97 -2.82 5.81
C LYS A 113 18.21 -4.15 5.11
N GLY A 114 17.93 -4.21 3.81
CA GLY A 114 17.98 -5.44 3.03
C GLY A 114 16.77 -6.36 3.20
N ILE A 115 16.76 -7.41 2.37
CA ILE A 115 15.76 -8.47 2.33
C ILE A 115 16.08 -9.48 3.42
N GLY A 116 15.13 -9.76 4.31
CA GLY A 116 15.40 -10.52 5.53
C GLY A 116 14.20 -10.64 6.46
N PHE A 117 14.44 -11.16 7.65
CA PHE A 117 13.47 -11.10 8.74
C PHE A 117 14.11 -10.65 10.05
N ILE A 118 13.29 -10.10 10.93
CA ILE A 118 13.64 -9.78 12.31
C ILE A 118 12.49 -10.17 13.24
N THR A 119 12.83 -10.70 14.41
CA THR A 119 11.88 -11.21 15.40
C THR A 119 11.89 -10.33 16.64
N TYR A 120 10.72 -9.80 16.98
CA TYR A 120 10.47 -9.07 18.22
C TYR A 120 9.68 -9.95 19.20
N PHE A 121 9.76 -9.66 20.49
CA PHE A 121 9.03 -10.36 21.52
C PHE A 121 8.06 -9.43 22.23
N ILE A 122 6.82 -9.90 22.40
CA ILE A 122 5.79 -9.20 23.15
C ILE A 122 5.53 -9.98 24.44
N GLN A 123 5.65 -9.30 25.58
CA GLN A 123 5.36 -9.83 26.91
C GLN A 123 4.30 -8.97 27.60
N TYR A 124 3.21 -9.57 28.05
CA TYR A 124 2.20 -8.85 28.82
C TYR A 124 2.71 -8.58 30.23
N ASN A 125 2.54 -7.33 30.67
CA ASN A 125 2.90 -6.93 32.03
C ASN A 125 1.66 -7.01 32.93
N ASN A 126 1.82 -7.57 34.13
CA ASN A 126 0.78 -7.57 35.15
C ASN A 126 0.64 -6.21 35.87
N ASN A 127 1.55 -5.26 35.61
CA ASN A 127 1.54 -3.94 36.23
C ASN A 127 0.63 -2.96 35.47
N LYS A 128 -0.34 -2.38 36.19
CA LYS A 128 -1.17 -1.26 35.71
C LYS A 128 -0.29 -0.02 35.53
N ILE A 129 -0.08 0.42 34.30
CA ILE A 129 0.57 1.71 34.00
C ILE A 129 -0.46 2.68 33.40
N LYS A 130 -0.22 3.98 33.63
CA LYS A 130 -1.08 5.13 33.34
C LYS A 130 -1.71 5.04 31.95
N LYS A 131 -3.05 5.11 31.91
CA LYS A 131 -3.81 5.41 30.70
C LYS A 131 -3.20 6.64 30.02
N ILE A 132 -2.93 6.54 28.72
CA ILE A 132 -2.67 7.73 27.91
C ILE A 132 -3.88 8.64 28.11
N SER A 133 -3.62 9.87 28.52
CA SER A 133 -4.66 10.88 28.70
C SER A 133 -5.34 11.10 27.35
N LYS A 134 -6.65 10.84 27.27
CA LYS A 134 -7.48 11.46 26.24
C LYS A 134 -7.33 12.95 26.42
N ASN A 135 -6.54 13.59 25.57
CA ASN A 135 -6.33 15.03 25.66
C ASN A 135 -7.57 15.69 25.05
N ASN A 136 -8.55 16.00 25.88
CA ASN A 136 -9.79 16.66 25.45
C ASN A 136 -9.56 18.13 25.04
N ASN A 137 -8.38 18.68 25.28
CA ASN A 137 -8.10 20.11 25.13
C ASN A 137 -7.65 20.51 23.71
N GLU A 138 -7.28 19.57 22.84
CA GLU A 138 -6.84 19.85 21.46
C GLU A 138 -7.58 18.94 20.45
N LYS A 139 -8.92 18.94 20.49
CA LYS A 139 -9.73 18.16 19.54
C LYS A 139 -9.50 18.57 18.08
N ASN A 140 -9.09 19.82 17.86
CA ASN A 140 -9.07 20.45 16.54
C ASN A 140 -7.67 20.49 15.89
N LEU A 141 -6.70 19.72 16.43
CA LEU A 141 -5.32 19.72 15.96
C LEU A 141 -4.70 18.32 15.95
N LEU A 142 -3.99 17.98 14.87
CA LEU A 142 -3.15 16.79 14.76
C LEU A 142 -1.82 17.15 14.10
N GLU A 143 -0.69 16.72 14.64
CA GLU A 143 0.62 17.18 14.17
C GLU A 143 1.72 16.12 14.29
N ASN A 144 2.66 16.05 13.35
CA ASN A 144 3.95 15.34 13.47
C ASN A 144 5.09 16.24 12.98
N ASP A 145 6.28 15.70 12.78
CA ASP A 145 7.46 16.47 12.35
C ASP A 145 7.30 17.12 10.94
N ASN A 146 6.41 16.58 10.09
CA ASN A 146 6.25 17.00 8.69
C ASN A 146 4.98 17.80 8.43
N PHE A 147 3.87 17.47 9.09
CA PHE A 147 2.55 17.99 8.84
C PHE A 147 1.86 18.45 10.11
N LYS A 148 0.99 19.44 9.95
CA LYS A 148 -0.01 19.86 10.93
C LYS A 148 -1.37 19.89 10.24
N ILE A 149 -2.40 19.34 10.89
CA ILE A 149 -3.76 19.22 10.39
C ILE A 149 -4.69 19.92 11.38
N THR A 150 -5.57 20.78 10.86
CA THR A 150 -6.59 21.46 11.68
C THR A 150 -7.99 20.99 11.30
N PHE A 151 -8.86 20.89 12.30
CA PHE A 151 -10.25 20.50 12.14
C PHE A 151 -11.19 21.65 12.52
N ASP A 152 -12.38 21.67 11.92
CA ASP A 152 -13.47 22.55 12.32
C ASP A 152 -14.19 22.03 13.58
N ASP A 153 -15.14 22.81 14.09
CA ASP A 153 -15.91 22.46 15.28
C ASP A 153 -16.82 21.23 15.08
N ASN A 154 -17.10 20.87 13.83
CA ASN A 154 -17.86 19.68 13.47
C ASN A 154 -16.95 18.45 13.25
N GLY A 155 -15.63 18.60 13.37
CA GLY A 155 -14.63 17.57 13.16
C GLY A 155 -14.15 17.41 11.70
N TYR A 156 -14.61 18.19 10.73
CA TYR A 156 -14.09 18.10 9.37
C TYR A 156 -12.68 18.69 9.28
N ILE A 157 -11.81 18.04 8.52
CA ILE A 157 -10.49 18.59 8.19
C ILE A 157 -10.67 19.89 7.38
N GLN A 158 -9.93 20.92 7.76
CA GLN A 158 -9.95 22.22 7.08
C GLN A 158 -8.64 22.52 6.34
N ASN A 159 -7.50 22.17 6.96
CA ASN A 159 -6.20 22.53 6.42
C ASN A 159 -5.15 21.45 6.69
N ILE A 160 -4.20 21.36 5.77
CA ILE A 160 -2.91 20.67 5.94
C ILE A 160 -1.79 21.71 5.83
N THR A 161 -1.02 21.90 6.88
CA THR A 161 0.24 22.65 6.85
C THR A 161 1.40 21.69 6.61
N ASN A 162 2.12 21.89 5.50
CA ASN A 162 3.42 21.28 5.25
C ASN A 162 4.48 22.13 5.97
N LYS A 163 5.08 21.58 7.02
CA LYS A 163 6.00 22.30 7.89
C LYS A 163 7.35 22.60 7.25
N GLN A 164 7.84 21.67 6.42
CA GLN A 164 9.11 21.86 5.72
C GLN A 164 9.04 23.06 4.75
N LEU A 165 7.89 23.24 4.10
CA LEU A 165 7.65 24.35 3.20
C LEU A 165 7.13 25.61 3.90
N ASN A 166 6.70 25.49 5.17
CA ASN A 166 5.98 26.53 5.92
C ASN A 166 4.74 27.06 5.16
N ILE A 167 3.96 26.14 4.58
CA ILE A 167 2.77 26.46 3.77
C ILE A 167 1.56 25.70 4.30
N THR A 168 0.41 26.39 4.35
CA THR A 168 -0.89 25.81 4.70
C THR A 168 -1.77 25.72 3.47
N PHE A 169 -2.24 24.50 3.18
CA PHE A 169 -3.18 24.21 2.11
C PHE A 169 -4.58 24.02 2.70
N PRO A 170 -5.60 24.77 2.24
CA PRO A 170 -6.99 24.40 2.48
C PRO A 170 -7.26 23.01 1.90
N PHE A 171 -7.83 22.14 2.71
CA PHE A 171 -7.98 20.72 2.41
C PHE A 171 -9.21 20.13 3.10
N ASN A 172 -10.03 19.40 2.34
CA ASN A 172 -11.21 18.71 2.87
C ASN A 172 -11.25 17.23 2.45
N ILE A 173 -11.79 16.39 3.34
CA ILE A 173 -12.14 14.99 3.07
C ILE A 173 -13.63 14.86 3.28
N THR A 174 -14.34 14.43 2.24
CA THR A 174 -15.78 14.16 2.33
C THR A 174 -16.11 12.77 1.83
N TYR A 175 -17.16 12.19 2.40
CA TYR A 175 -17.73 10.92 1.96
C TYR A 175 -19.12 11.16 1.41
N SER A 176 -19.43 10.52 0.29
CA SER A 176 -20.75 10.59 -0.35
C SER A 176 -20.90 9.38 -1.27
N TYR A 177 -22.11 9.12 -1.76
CA TYR A 177 -22.32 8.01 -2.70
C TYR A 177 -23.16 8.44 -3.90
N TYR A 178 -22.89 7.81 -5.04
CA TYR A 178 -23.81 7.84 -6.17
C TYR A 178 -24.92 6.81 -5.96
N ILE A 179 -26.13 7.15 -6.38
CA ILE A 179 -27.24 6.19 -6.48
C ILE A 179 -27.10 5.49 -7.83
N GLY A 180 -26.91 4.17 -7.82
CA GLY A 180 -26.82 3.37 -9.04
C GLY A 180 -28.18 3.29 -9.75
N CYS A 181 -28.16 3.31 -11.08
CA CYS A 181 -29.38 3.17 -11.88
C CYS A 181 -29.97 1.77 -11.73
N GLY A 182 -31.29 1.70 -11.59
CA GLY A 182 -32.06 0.44 -11.51
C GLY A 182 -32.56 -0.06 -12.86
N LYS A 183 -33.43 -1.07 -12.84
CA LYS A 183 -33.92 -1.78 -14.03
C LYS A 183 -34.76 -0.95 -15.02
N ASN A 184 -35.39 0.14 -14.58
CA ASN A 184 -36.59 0.64 -15.26
C ASN A 184 -36.36 1.69 -16.35
N ASP A 185 -35.20 2.35 -16.45
CA ASP A 185 -35.02 3.49 -17.39
C ASP A 185 -33.67 3.57 -18.13
N PHE A 186 -32.62 2.83 -17.71
CA PHE A 186 -31.28 2.92 -18.31
C PHE A 186 -30.46 1.63 -18.08
N GLN A 187 -29.26 1.55 -18.66
CA GLN A 187 -28.26 0.52 -18.33
C GLN A 187 -28.06 0.47 -16.80
N PRO A 188 -28.39 -0.65 -16.12
CA PRO A 188 -28.21 -0.75 -14.68
C PRO A 188 -26.74 -0.64 -14.27
N SER A 189 -26.50 -0.09 -13.08
CA SER A 189 -25.22 -0.27 -12.40
C SER A 189 -25.09 -1.74 -11.95
N GLY A 190 -23.91 -2.33 -12.15
CA GLY A 190 -23.63 -3.70 -11.76
C GLY A 190 -22.13 -3.96 -11.56
N ALA A 191 -21.72 -5.22 -11.74
CA ALA A 191 -20.34 -5.65 -11.52
C ALA A 191 -19.33 -4.94 -12.45
N TYR A 192 -19.72 -4.66 -13.69
CA TYR A 192 -18.88 -4.05 -14.71
C TYR A 192 -19.21 -2.57 -14.91
N ILE A 193 -20.50 -2.24 -14.94
CA ILE A 193 -20.96 -0.89 -15.28
C ILE A 193 -21.15 -0.04 -14.03
N PHE A 194 -20.49 1.13 -14.04
CA PHE A 194 -20.86 2.27 -13.20
C PHE A 194 -21.82 3.15 -13.99
N SER A 195 -23.08 3.25 -13.53
CA SER A 195 -24.17 4.00 -14.15
C SER A 195 -24.99 4.72 -13.08
N PRO A 196 -24.55 5.90 -12.61
CA PRO A 196 -25.27 6.66 -11.61
C PRO A 196 -26.53 7.28 -12.20
N ILE A 197 -27.64 7.25 -11.46
CA ILE A 197 -28.92 7.83 -11.91
C ILE A 197 -28.84 9.35 -12.11
N ASN A 198 -27.98 10.03 -11.35
CA ASN A 198 -27.77 11.47 -11.39
C ASN A 198 -26.27 11.79 -11.39
N SER A 199 -25.90 12.96 -11.91
CA SER A 199 -24.51 13.45 -11.83
C SER A 199 -24.10 13.98 -10.45
N THR A 200 -24.97 13.86 -9.44
CA THR A 200 -24.75 14.35 -8.09
C THR A 200 -24.71 13.21 -7.08
N THR A 201 -23.91 13.37 -6.04
CA THR A 201 -23.80 12.42 -4.93
C THR A 201 -24.72 12.77 -3.76
N VAL A 202 -25.09 11.77 -2.97
CA VAL A 202 -25.78 11.95 -1.69
C VAL A 202 -24.76 12.02 -0.55
N SER A 203 -24.78 13.12 0.20
CA SER A 203 -23.88 13.35 1.35
C SER A 203 -24.43 12.73 2.64
N PHE A 204 -23.54 12.49 3.60
CA PHE A 204 -23.93 12.14 4.96
C PHE A 204 -24.23 13.40 5.79
N ASN A 205 -25.47 13.55 6.23
CA ASN A 205 -25.89 14.66 7.09
C ASN A 205 -25.94 14.22 8.55
N MET A 206 -24.78 13.90 9.13
CA MET A 206 -24.67 13.40 10.50
C MET A 206 -23.56 14.14 11.25
N THR A 207 -23.70 14.27 12.58
CA THR A 207 -22.63 14.79 13.43
C THR A 207 -21.49 13.79 13.48
N ILE A 208 -20.27 14.24 13.16
CA ILE A 208 -19.08 13.39 13.20
C ILE A 208 -18.64 13.20 14.65
N ASN A 209 -18.67 11.95 15.12
CA ASN A 209 -18.07 11.63 16.42
C ASN A 209 -16.55 11.50 16.27
N THR A 210 -15.82 12.45 16.85
CA THR A 210 -14.36 12.57 16.72
C THR A 210 -13.65 12.21 18.02
N THR A 211 -12.62 11.38 17.94
CA THR A 211 -11.69 11.10 19.05
C THR A 211 -10.25 11.29 18.57
N THR A 212 -9.51 12.19 19.21
CA THR A 212 -8.09 12.42 18.94
C THR A 212 -7.23 11.77 20.02
N LEU A 213 -6.21 11.03 19.60
CA LEU A 213 -5.25 10.32 20.42
C LEU A 213 -3.85 10.84 20.07
N ILE A 214 -3.14 11.35 21.06
CA ILE A 214 -1.78 11.85 20.91
C ILE A 214 -0.82 10.90 21.62
N GLY A 215 0.26 10.53 20.95
CA GLY A 215 1.27 9.63 21.50
C GLY A 215 2.66 9.85 20.89
N PRO A 216 3.67 9.16 21.43
CA PRO A 216 5.07 9.40 21.05
C PRO A 216 5.44 8.93 19.63
N PHE A 217 4.66 8.03 19.02
CA PHE A 217 4.93 7.49 17.68
C PHE A 217 3.83 7.76 16.67
N VAL A 218 2.58 7.81 17.10
CA VAL A 218 1.47 8.14 16.22
C VAL A 218 0.48 9.04 16.94
N ASN A 219 0.11 10.09 16.23
CA ASN A 219 -1.05 10.91 16.53
C ASN A 219 -2.17 10.48 15.59
N GLU A 220 -3.35 10.18 16.13
CA GLU A 220 -4.48 9.64 15.39
C GLU A 220 -5.78 10.39 15.72
N THR A 221 -6.50 10.86 14.69
CA THR A 221 -7.88 11.34 14.81
C THR A 221 -8.82 10.31 14.19
N ARG A 222 -9.77 9.80 14.98
CA ARG A 222 -10.75 8.78 14.59
C ARG A 222 -12.12 9.40 14.43
N GLN A 223 -12.81 9.11 13.34
CA GLN A 223 -14.08 9.74 13.03
C GLN A 223 -15.10 8.73 12.54
N GLN A 224 -16.27 8.71 13.18
CA GLN A 224 -17.45 8.01 12.67
C GLN A 224 -18.26 9.00 11.83
N ILE A 225 -18.32 8.76 10.51
CA ILE A 225 -19.00 9.64 9.55
C ILE A 225 -20.48 9.26 9.42
N SER A 226 -20.75 7.96 9.38
CA SER A 226 -22.11 7.39 9.37
C SER A 226 -22.09 5.99 10.01
N PRO A 227 -23.23 5.32 10.25
CA PRO A 227 -23.25 3.97 10.84
C PRO A 227 -22.46 2.91 10.07
N TRP A 228 -22.16 3.16 8.80
CA TRP A 228 -21.44 2.25 7.90
C TRP A 228 -20.21 2.90 7.25
N VAL A 229 -19.80 4.10 7.67
CA VAL A 229 -18.58 4.77 7.20
C VAL A 229 -17.81 5.37 8.39
N SER A 230 -16.55 4.96 8.54
CA SER A 230 -15.63 5.51 9.51
C SER A 230 -14.21 5.57 8.94
N HIS A 231 -13.36 6.43 9.51
CA HIS A 231 -11.95 6.48 9.15
C HIS A 231 -11.06 6.94 10.30
N SER A 232 -9.77 6.69 10.16
CA SER A 232 -8.71 7.21 11.01
C SER A 232 -7.74 8.02 10.17
N ILE A 233 -7.40 9.22 10.63
CA ILE A 233 -6.34 10.08 10.09
C ILE A 233 -5.13 9.92 11.01
N ARG A 234 -3.98 9.52 10.48
CA ARG A 234 -2.78 9.24 11.27
C ARG A 234 -1.58 10.01 10.77
N LEU A 235 -0.85 10.56 11.73
CA LEU A 235 0.47 11.14 11.55
C LEU A 235 1.47 10.37 12.39
N TYR A 236 2.29 9.57 11.72
CA TYR A 236 3.39 8.85 12.35
C TYR A 236 4.60 9.76 12.53
N LYS A 237 5.35 9.58 13.61
CA LYS A 237 6.59 10.32 13.90
C LYS A 237 7.57 10.20 12.74
N ASN A 238 8.14 11.32 12.31
CA ASN A 238 9.09 11.44 11.20
C ASN A 238 8.61 10.88 9.84
N VAL A 239 7.33 10.58 9.67
CA VAL A 239 6.79 10.05 8.41
C VAL A 239 6.23 11.20 7.54
N PRO A 240 6.67 11.34 6.28
CA PRO A 240 6.31 12.45 5.41
C PRO A 240 5.07 12.16 4.54
N TYR A 241 4.05 11.51 5.12
CA TYR A 241 2.72 11.37 4.53
C TYR A 241 1.64 11.35 5.61
N ILE A 242 0.40 11.56 5.20
CA ILE A 242 -0.79 11.44 6.06
C ILE A 242 -1.48 10.12 5.69
N GLU A 243 -1.69 9.24 6.66
CA GLU A 243 -2.40 7.97 6.43
C GLU A 243 -3.88 8.13 6.74
N ILE A 244 -4.73 7.76 5.78
CA ILE A 244 -6.18 7.66 5.92
C ILE A 244 -6.55 6.19 5.85
N GLN A 245 -6.94 5.60 6.98
CA GLN A 245 -7.50 4.27 7.00
C GLN A 245 -9.03 4.35 7.06
N TRP A 246 -9.70 3.91 6.00
CA TRP A 246 -11.16 3.94 5.88
C TRP A 246 -11.77 2.56 6.14
N THR A 247 -12.96 2.53 6.74
CA THR A 247 -13.80 1.33 6.91
C THR A 247 -15.20 1.63 6.41
N VAL A 248 -15.64 0.86 5.42
CA VAL A 248 -16.90 1.06 4.69
C VAL A 248 -17.70 -0.23 4.68
N GLY A 249 -18.95 -0.14 5.09
CA GLY A 249 -19.91 -1.22 5.07
C GLY A 249 -20.43 -1.59 6.47
N PRO A 250 -21.44 -2.47 6.56
CA PRO A 250 -22.21 -3.00 5.45
C PRO A 250 -23.00 -1.88 4.76
N ILE A 251 -22.88 -1.77 3.44
CA ILE A 251 -23.66 -0.77 2.67
C ILE A 251 -25.14 -1.14 2.83
N PRO A 252 -26.01 -0.24 3.30
CA PRO A 252 -27.37 -0.60 3.66
C PRO A 252 -28.19 -1.03 2.44
N LYS A 253 -28.97 -2.10 2.63
CA LYS A 253 -29.99 -2.60 1.72
C LYS A 253 -31.36 -2.31 2.31
N GLU A 254 -32.12 -1.43 1.67
CA GLU A 254 -33.49 -1.13 2.08
C GLU A 254 -34.38 -2.38 1.94
N LYS A 255 -35.42 -2.49 2.77
CA LYS A 255 -36.34 -3.64 2.75
C LYS A 255 -37.25 -3.67 1.52
N PHE A 256 -37.61 -2.48 1.05
CA PHE A 256 -38.45 -2.26 -0.12
C PHE A 256 -37.65 -1.40 -1.08
N ASP A 257 -37.67 -1.75 -2.37
CA ASP A 257 -36.99 -1.04 -3.47
C ASP A 257 -35.52 -0.68 -3.14
N PRO A 258 -34.64 -1.69 -2.94
CA PRO A 258 -33.27 -1.46 -2.54
C PRO A 258 -32.51 -0.66 -3.61
N ILE A 259 -31.87 0.42 -3.20
CA ILE A 259 -31.14 1.31 -4.11
C ILE A 259 -29.64 1.00 -4.09
N GLY A 260 -29.04 0.85 -5.27
CA GLY A 260 -27.60 0.68 -5.40
C GLY A 260 -26.85 1.91 -4.87
N LYS A 261 -25.77 1.70 -4.12
CA LYS A 261 -24.95 2.77 -3.55
C LYS A 261 -23.49 2.53 -3.88
N GLU A 262 -22.87 3.55 -4.46
CA GLU A 262 -21.49 3.53 -4.91
C GLU A 262 -20.72 4.60 -4.14
N LEU A 263 -20.09 4.20 -3.04
CA LEU A 263 -19.48 5.10 -2.08
C LEU A 263 -18.12 5.59 -2.58
N ILE A 264 -17.94 6.90 -2.51
CA ILE A 264 -16.68 7.58 -2.79
C ILE A 264 -16.14 8.30 -1.55
N ILE A 265 -14.82 8.43 -1.52
CA ILE A 265 -14.11 9.44 -0.73
C ILE A 265 -13.63 10.53 -1.68
N ARG A 266 -13.86 11.80 -1.33
CA ARG A 266 -13.44 12.95 -2.10
C ARG A 266 -12.42 13.76 -1.32
N TYR A 267 -11.28 14.01 -1.94
CA TYR A 267 -10.23 14.89 -1.48
C TYR A 267 -10.32 16.20 -2.26
N THR A 268 -10.53 17.30 -1.54
CA THR A 268 -10.66 18.63 -2.14
C THR A 268 -9.51 19.52 -1.67
N THR A 269 -8.80 20.10 -2.63
CA THR A 269 -7.70 21.06 -2.45
C THR A 269 -8.01 22.36 -3.18
N THR A 270 -7.08 23.32 -3.14
CA THR A 270 -7.18 24.57 -3.93
C THR A 270 -6.29 24.59 -5.18
N LEU A 271 -5.61 23.47 -5.48
CA LEU A 271 -4.73 23.35 -6.64
C LEU A 271 -5.52 23.55 -7.94
N GLN A 272 -4.95 24.32 -8.87
CA GLN A 272 -5.54 24.55 -10.18
C GLN A 272 -4.88 23.62 -11.20
N ASN A 273 -5.53 22.49 -11.47
CA ASN A 273 -5.01 21.43 -12.34
C ASN A 273 -5.63 21.45 -13.75
N ASN A 274 -6.51 22.42 -14.08
CA ASN A 274 -7.10 22.63 -15.40
C ASN A 274 -7.76 21.37 -16.00
N GLY A 275 -8.49 20.63 -15.16
CA GLY A 275 -9.12 19.37 -15.49
C GLY A 275 -8.16 18.22 -15.78
N GLN A 276 -6.87 18.34 -15.46
CA GLN A 276 -5.87 17.29 -15.71
C GLN A 276 -5.51 16.56 -14.42
N PHE A 277 -5.35 15.25 -14.51
CA PHE A 277 -4.88 14.41 -13.42
C PHE A 277 -4.09 13.24 -13.97
N ILE A 278 -3.30 12.59 -13.13
CA ILE A 278 -2.37 11.53 -13.54
C ILE A 278 -2.75 10.27 -12.78
N THR A 279 -3.03 9.19 -13.50
CA THR A 279 -3.29 7.86 -12.93
C THR A 279 -2.15 6.92 -13.27
N ASP A 280 -1.86 5.92 -12.44
CA ASP A 280 -0.96 4.84 -12.85
C ASP A 280 -1.59 3.93 -13.92
N SER A 281 -0.74 3.20 -14.65
CA SER A 281 -1.09 2.05 -15.47
C SER A 281 -0.42 0.83 -14.86
N ASN A 282 -1.20 0.01 -14.15
CA ASN A 282 -0.75 -1.21 -13.48
C ASN A 282 0.44 -0.95 -12.53
N GLY A 283 0.41 0.18 -11.82
CA GLY A 283 1.43 0.57 -10.85
C GLY A 283 2.72 1.09 -11.46
N ARG A 284 2.79 1.20 -12.80
CA ARG A 284 3.98 1.62 -13.53
C ARG A 284 3.75 2.96 -14.23
N GLN A 285 3.44 2.99 -15.51
CA GLN A 285 3.43 4.25 -16.28
C GLN A 285 2.40 5.26 -15.74
N SER A 286 2.78 6.52 -15.65
CA SER A 286 1.92 7.66 -15.36
C SER A 286 1.17 8.05 -16.62
N MET A 287 -0.15 8.00 -16.54
CA MET A 287 -1.07 8.28 -17.63
C MET A 287 -1.75 9.62 -17.37
N SER A 288 -1.49 10.60 -18.25
CA SER A 288 -2.20 11.89 -18.22
C SER A 288 -3.65 11.69 -18.64
N ARG A 289 -4.56 12.13 -17.78
CA ARG A 289 -6.01 12.15 -17.99
C ARG A 289 -6.47 13.59 -18.06
N LYS A 290 -7.51 13.84 -18.84
CA LYS A 290 -8.17 15.13 -18.90
C LYS A 290 -9.67 14.93 -18.88
N THR A 291 -10.34 15.62 -17.98
CA THR A 291 -11.79 15.54 -17.79
C THR A 291 -12.50 16.03 -19.05
N ASN A 292 -13.52 15.27 -19.47
CA ASN A 292 -14.32 15.50 -20.67
C ASN A 292 -13.48 15.61 -21.96
N TYR A 293 -12.47 14.75 -22.10
CA TYR A 293 -11.56 14.77 -23.23
C TYR A 293 -11.15 13.36 -23.66
N ALA A 294 -10.97 13.18 -24.96
CA ALA A 294 -10.34 12.02 -25.55
C ALA A 294 -9.27 12.45 -26.56
N PRO A 295 -8.08 11.82 -26.57
CA PRO A 295 -7.00 12.20 -27.48
C PRO A 295 -7.26 11.77 -28.93
N ASP A 296 -7.98 10.67 -29.13
CA ASP A 296 -8.07 9.99 -30.43
C ASP A 296 -9.39 10.21 -31.17
N TYR A 297 -10.35 10.90 -30.55
CA TYR A 297 -11.67 11.17 -31.14
C TYR A 297 -12.34 12.42 -30.57
N THR A 298 -13.35 12.93 -31.27
CA THR A 298 -14.17 14.05 -30.77
C THR A 298 -15.01 13.60 -29.58
N TYR A 299 -14.68 14.08 -28.39
CA TYR A 299 -15.38 13.74 -27.16
C TYR A 299 -16.79 14.36 -27.14
N LYS A 300 -17.81 13.52 -26.92
CA LYS A 300 -19.19 13.94 -26.66
C LYS A 300 -19.52 13.60 -25.22
N ASN A 301 -19.88 14.61 -24.43
CA ASN A 301 -20.09 14.44 -23.00
C ASN A 301 -21.49 13.88 -22.68
N THR A 302 -21.76 12.64 -23.06
CA THR A 302 -23.02 11.95 -22.75
C THR A 302 -23.08 11.47 -21.30
N ASP A 303 -21.92 11.11 -20.74
CA ASP A 303 -21.79 10.52 -19.40
C ASP A 303 -20.75 11.27 -18.56
N PRO A 304 -21.11 12.45 -18.02
CA PRO A 304 -20.16 13.41 -17.43
C PRO A 304 -19.43 12.91 -16.17
N ILE A 305 -19.92 11.83 -15.55
CA ILE A 305 -19.29 11.21 -14.39
C ILE A 305 -18.47 10.00 -14.81
N THR A 306 -19.12 8.99 -15.35
CA THR A 306 -18.57 7.63 -15.52
C THR A 306 -17.49 7.57 -16.59
N ALA A 307 -17.61 8.35 -17.67
CA ALA A 307 -16.59 8.43 -18.71
C ALA A 307 -15.28 9.08 -18.24
N ASN A 308 -15.30 9.73 -17.07
CA ASN A 308 -14.13 10.35 -16.44
C ASN A 308 -13.53 9.51 -15.30
N TYR A 309 -14.04 8.30 -15.06
CA TYR A 309 -13.45 7.37 -14.11
C TYR A 309 -12.37 6.51 -14.77
N TYR A 310 -11.23 6.40 -14.10
CA TYR A 310 -10.08 5.63 -14.55
C TYR A 310 -9.61 4.65 -13.45
N PRO A 311 -9.00 3.52 -13.84
CA PRO A 311 -8.41 2.61 -12.86
C PRO A 311 -7.14 3.22 -12.28
N ILE A 312 -6.94 3.01 -10.98
CA ILE A 312 -5.67 3.17 -10.29
C ILE A 312 -5.35 1.89 -9.54
N THR A 313 -4.09 1.50 -9.53
CA THR A 313 -3.62 0.33 -8.76
C THR A 313 -2.52 0.70 -7.76
N ASN A 314 -2.02 1.93 -7.81
CA ASN A 314 -0.95 2.38 -6.96
C ASN A 314 -1.07 3.87 -6.59
N LYS A 315 -1.33 4.76 -7.57
CA LYS A 315 -1.33 6.21 -7.31
C LYS A 315 -2.22 7.02 -8.25
N VAL A 316 -2.70 8.14 -7.73
CA VAL A 316 -3.27 9.27 -8.49
C VAL A 316 -2.67 10.58 -8.04
N SER A 317 -2.46 11.53 -8.96
CA SER A 317 -1.94 12.86 -8.66
C SER A 317 -2.64 13.98 -9.43
N ILE A 318 -2.72 15.15 -8.81
CA ILE A 318 -3.01 16.44 -9.46
C ILE A 318 -1.91 17.42 -9.07
N ASN A 319 -1.62 18.39 -9.93
CA ASN A 319 -0.62 19.41 -9.65
C ASN A 319 -1.00 20.73 -10.31
N ASP A 320 -0.52 21.83 -9.73
CA ASP A 320 -0.42 23.11 -10.41
C ASP A 320 1.05 23.31 -10.87
N ASP A 321 1.47 24.56 -11.09
CA ASP A 321 2.84 24.87 -11.50
C ASP A 321 3.89 24.52 -10.42
N LYS A 322 3.54 24.66 -9.14
CA LYS A 322 4.46 24.62 -8.01
C LYS A 322 4.24 23.43 -7.07
N TYR A 323 2.99 23.06 -6.85
CA TYR A 323 2.61 22.06 -5.85
C TYR A 323 1.92 20.86 -6.49
N LEU A 324 2.04 19.74 -5.80
CA LEU A 324 1.47 18.46 -6.17
C LEU A 324 0.72 17.88 -4.99
N PHE A 325 -0.47 17.35 -5.26
CA PHE A 325 -1.25 16.50 -4.36
C PHE A 325 -1.32 15.09 -4.95
N SER A 326 -1.04 14.08 -4.13
CA SER A 326 -1.11 12.68 -4.55
C SER A 326 -1.72 11.80 -3.48
N VAL A 327 -2.42 10.78 -3.94
CA VAL A 327 -2.95 9.70 -3.12
C VAL A 327 -2.33 8.40 -3.60
N LEU A 328 -1.64 7.69 -2.70
CA LEU A 328 -1.26 6.29 -2.90
C LEU A 328 -2.37 5.40 -2.34
N VAL A 329 -2.67 4.30 -3.02
CA VAL A 329 -3.76 3.37 -2.68
C VAL A 329 -3.21 1.96 -2.38
N ASP A 330 -3.83 1.25 -1.44
CA ASP A 330 -3.45 -0.13 -1.06
C ASP A 330 -4.06 -1.21 -1.96
N ARG A 331 -4.92 -0.82 -2.90
CA ARG A 331 -5.67 -1.72 -3.78
C ARG A 331 -6.10 -1.03 -5.07
N ALA A 332 -6.57 -1.83 -6.03
CA ALA A 332 -7.18 -1.32 -7.25
C ALA A 332 -8.51 -0.60 -6.95
N GLN A 333 -8.67 0.62 -7.47
CA GLN A 333 -9.86 1.46 -7.28
C GLN A 333 -10.17 2.28 -8.54
N GLY A 334 -11.40 2.77 -8.65
CA GLY A 334 -11.79 3.76 -9.65
C GLY A 334 -11.61 5.18 -9.11
N VAL A 335 -11.06 6.09 -9.93
CA VAL A 335 -10.86 7.49 -9.57
C VAL A 335 -11.38 8.44 -10.66
N GLY A 336 -11.97 9.56 -10.24
CA GLY A 336 -12.36 10.67 -11.11
C GLY A 336 -11.78 12.02 -10.64
N GLY A 337 -11.29 12.82 -11.59
CA GLY A 337 -10.86 14.22 -11.38
C GLY A 337 -11.89 15.20 -11.92
N LEU A 338 -13.12 15.16 -11.41
CA LEU A 338 -14.27 15.81 -12.04
C LEU A 338 -14.29 17.35 -11.94
N LYS A 339 -13.53 17.92 -11.01
CA LYS A 339 -13.37 19.36 -10.80
C LYS A 339 -11.92 19.69 -10.48
N ASP A 340 -11.54 20.94 -10.73
CA ASP A 340 -10.23 21.45 -10.33
C ASP A 340 -10.05 21.37 -8.81
N GLY A 341 -8.86 20.95 -8.39
CA GLY A 341 -8.48 20.72 -7.01
C GLY A 341 -9.02 19.44 -6.40
N GLU A 342 -9.84 18.66 -7.11
CA GLU A 342 -10.56 17.50 -6.55
C GLU A 342 -10.14 16.16 -7.16
N LEU A 343 -10.05 15.16 -6.28
CA LEU A 343 -9.98 13.75 -6.65
C LEU A 343 -11.04 12.99 -5.84
N GLU A 344 -11.90 12.24 -6.52
CA GLU A 344 -12.82 11.29 -5.89
C GLU A 344 -12.44 9.86 -6.23
N ILE A 345 -12.33 9.02 -5.19
CA ILE A 345 -11.95 7.62 -5.29
C ILE A 345 -13.11 6.77 -4.78
N MET A 346 -13.56 5.82 -5.60
CA MET A 346 -14.61 4.89 -5.22
C MET A 346 -14.05 3.80 -4.31
N LEU A 347 -14.62 3.69 -3.11
CA LEU A 347 -14.13 2.79 -2.06
C LEU A 347 -14.85 1.45 -2.06
N HIS A 348 -16.17 1.47 -2.25
CA HIS A 348 -17.00 0.27 -2.17
C HIS A 348 -18.33 0.51 -2.91
N ARG A 349 -18.91 -0.55 -3.45
CA ARG A 349 -20.16 -0.51 -4.22
C ARG A 349 -21.04 -1.67 -3.82
N ARG A 350 -22.34 -1.44 -3.81
CA ARG A 350 -23.34 -2.51 -3.72
C ARG A 350 -24.48 -2.17 -4.67
N ALA A 351 -24.70 -3.03 -5.66
CA ALA A 351 -25.73 -2.87 -6.68
C ALA A 351 -26.70 -4.06 -6.63
N PHE A 352 -27.99 -3.80 -6.77
CA PHE A 352 -29.05 -4.80 -6.57
C PHE A 352 -29.67 -5.31 -7.88
N HIS A 353 -29.01 -5.04 -9.00
CA HIS A 353 -29.35 -5.52 -10.32
C HIS A 353 -28.10 -6.03 -11.04
N ASP A 354 -28.28 -7.01 -11.92
CA ASP A 354 -27.28 -7.39 -12.92
C ASP A 354 -27.23 -6.32 -14.02
N ASP A 355 -26.04 -6.08 -14.56
CA ASP A 355 -25.81 -5.11 -15.63
C ASP A 355 -25.80 -5.75 -17.03
N TYR A 356 -26.20 -7.01 -17.15
CA TYR A 356 -26.42 -7.73 -18.41
C TYR A 356 -25.16 -7.90 -19.27
N LEU A 357 -23.98 -7.91 -18.65
CA LEU A 357 -22.70 -8.20 -19.30
C LEU A 357 -22.17 -9.63 -19.06
N GLY A 358 -23.04 -10.52 -18.54
CA GLY A 358 -22.84 -11.97 -18.56
C GLY A 358 -22.43 -12.62 -17.25
N VAL A 359 -22.33 -11.87 -16.15
CA VAL A 359 -22.16 -12.48 -14.80
C VAL A 359 -23.48 -13.01 -14.25
N GLU A 360 -24.62 -12.44 -14.68
CA GLU A 360 -25.98 -12.86 -14.32
C GLU A 360 -26.30 -12.77 -12.81
N GLU A 361 -25.53 -11.98 -12.08
CA GLU A 361 -25.66 -11.77 -10.63
C GLU A 361 -25.51 -10.27 -10.30
N PRO A 362 -26.31 -9.75 -9.35
CA PRO A 362 -26.08 -8.41 -8.82
C PRO A 362 -24.76 -8.35 -8.02
N LEU A 363 -24.13 -7.17 -7.98
CA LEU A 363 -23.00 -6.91 -7.08
C LEU A 363 -23.50 -6.72 -5.62
N ASP A 364 -23.95 -7.81 -5.01
CA ASP A 364 -24.56 -7.87 -3.67
C ASP A 364 -23.75 -8.76 -2.71
N GLU A 365 -22.46 -8.44 -2.53
CA GLU A 365 -21.56 -9.20 -1.67
C GLU A 365 -22.01 -9.17 -0.19
N LEU A 366 -22.12 -10.36 0.41
CA LEU A 366 -22.49 -10.53 1.81
C LEU A 366 -21.25 -10.74 2.69
N GLY A 367 -21.25 -10.10 3.87
CA GLY A 367 -20.26 -10.37 4.92
C GLY A 367 -20.62 -11.59 5.74
N GLU A 368 -19.77 -11.93 6.73
CA GLU A 368 -19.99 -13.08 7.64
C GLU A 368 -21.33 -13.03 8.39
N ASP A 369 -21.88 -11.83 8.61
CA ASP A 369 -23.16 -11.62 9.29
C ASP A 369 -24.37 -11.59 8.33
N GLY A 370 -24.16 -11.79 7.03
CA GLY A 370 -25.18 -11.80 5.99
C GLY A 370 -25.78 -10.43 5.64
N LYS A 371 -25.29 -9.32 6.20
CA LYS A 371 -25.88 -7.98 5.94
C LYS A 371 -25.28 -7.28 4.74
N GLY A 372 -23.98 -7.41 4.52
CA GLY A 372 -23.22 -6.84 3.40
C GLY A 372 -21.72 -6.82 3.70
N LEU A 373 -20.88 -6.91 2.68
CA LEU A 373 -19.43 -6.93 2.87
C LEU A 373 -18.91 -5.60 3.44
N ILE A 374 -18.01 -5.70 4.41
CA ILE A 374 -17.27 -4.57 4.98
C ILE A 374 -15.89 -4.55 4.36
N ALA A 375 -15.54 -3.43 3.72
CA ALA A 375 -14.21 -3.20 3.17
C ALA A 375 -13.45 -2.20 4.06
N ARG A 376 -12.16 -2.48 4.29
CA ARG A 376 -11.24 -1.60 5.01
C ARG A 376 -9.95 -1.48 4.24
N GLY A 377 -9.47 -0.25 4.03
CA GLY A 377 -8.27 0.02 3.26
C GLY A 377 -7.55 1.30 3.68
N ILE A 378 -6.42 1.57 3.02
CA ILE A 378 -5.50 2.64 3.37
C ILE A 378 -5.18 3.50 2.14
N HIS A 379 -5.29 4.81 2.32
CA HIS A 379 -4.72 5.80 1.42
C HIS A 379 -3.57 6.55 2.12
N ARG A 380 -2.48 6.84 1.40
CA ARG A 380 -1.41 7.74 1.88
C ARG A 380 -1.41 9.02 1.06
N ILE A 381 -1.56 10.14 1.74
CA ILE A 381 -1.68 11.47 1.15
C ILE A 381 -0.34 12.20 1.20
N TYR A 382 0.00 12.83 0.07
CA TYR A 382 1.15 13.70 -0.11
C TYR A 382 0.68 15.06 -0.64
N ILE A 383 1.18 16.15 -0.05
CA ILE A 383 0.97 17.51 -0.56
C ILE A 383 2.20 18.39 -0.30
N GLY A 384 2.71 19.05 -1.33
CA GLY A 384 3.96 19.80 -1.25
C GLY A 384 4.54 20.18 -2.60
N ASP A 385 5.85 20.44 -2.65
CA ASP A 385 6.57 20.85 -3.85
C ASP A 385 6.50 19.78 -4.94
N LYS A 386 6.12 20.18 -6.16
CA LYS A 386 5.90 19.29 -7.30
C LYS A 386 7.13 18.46 -7.65
N ASN A 387 8.30 19.11 -7.73
CA ASN A 387 9.52 18.45 -8.21
C ASN A 387 10.03 17.45 -7.18
N LEU A 388 10.02 17.82 -5.89
CA LEU A 388 10.42 16.92 -4.81
C LEU A 388 9.48 15.72 -4.69
N LEU A 389 8.17 15.94 -4.79
CA LEU A 389 7.19 14.87 -4.61
C LEU A 389 7.14 13.91 -5.80
N THR A 390 7.40 14.37 -7.03
CA THR A 390 7.35 13.52 -8.23
C THR A 390 8.17 12.25 -8.08
N THR A 391 9.45 12.35 -7.69
CA THR A 391 10.31 11.18 -7.46
C THR A 391 9.99 10.47 -6.15
N LYS A 392 9.64 11.23 -5.09
CA LYS A 392 9.35 10.64 -3.78
C LYS A 392 8.14 9.72 -3.81
N ILE A 393 7.10 10.09 -4.53
CA ILE A 393 5.89 9.29 -4.67
C ILE A 393 6.20 7.97 -5.39
N ARG A 394 7.13 7.96 -6.35
CA ARG A 394 7.60 6.72 -6.98
C ARG A 394 8.26 5.79 -5.97
N ASP A 395 9.22 6.31 -5.22
CA ASP A 395 9.94 5.55 -4.19
C ASP A 395 8.93 4.96 -3.16
N ASP A 396 8.08 5.83 -2.62
CA ASP A 396 7.13 5.48 -1.58
C ASP A 396 6.04 4.53 -2.10
N SER A 397 5.67 4.61 -3.38
CA SER A 397 4.69 3.69 -4.01
C SER A 397 5.19 2.24 -4.07
N ILE A 398 6.48 2.04 -4.36
CA ILE A 398 7.10 0.72 -4.34
C ILE A 398 7.26 0.22 -2.91
N SER A 399 7.68 1.08 -1.99
CA SER A 399 7.80 0.73 -0.57
C SER A 399 6.44 0.36 0.03
N PHE A 400 5.36 1.04 -0.36
CA PHE A 400 3.99 0.73 0.10
C PHE A 400 3.49 -0.60 -0.47
N PHE A 401 3.70 -0.86 -1.76
CA PHE A 401 3.38 -2.17 -2.36
C PHE A 401 4.15 -3.32 -1.70
N LYS A 402 5.38 -3.06 -1.24
CA LYS A 402 6.25 -4.02 -0.56
C LYS A 402 6.21 -3.87 0.95
N GLU A 403 5.07 -3.53 1.54
CA GLU A 403 4.92 -3.60 3.00
C GLU A 403 5.32 -4.99 3.53
N PRO A 404 5.95 -5.06 4.70
CA PRO A 404 6.47 -6.32 5.22
C PRO A 404 5.34 -7.24 5.70
N ILE A 405 5.61 -8.53 5.64
CA ILE A 405 4.70 -9.57 6.10
C ILE A 405 4.97 -9.82 7.59
N ILE A 406 3.92 -9.85 8.41
CA ILE A 406 4.03 -10.02 9.86
C ILE A 406 3.45 -11.38 10.25
N MET A 407 4.27 -12.21 10.90
CA MET A 407 3.90 -13.52 11.42
C MET A 407 4.02 -13.59 12.94
N PHE A 408 3.21 -14.45 13.56
CA PHE A 408 3.09 -14.56 15.01
C PHE A 408 3.32 -15.99 15.48
N SER A 409 4.05 -16.18 16.57
CA SER A 409 4.17 -17.51 17.20
C SER A 409 4.08 -17.47 18.72
N LYS A 410 3.42 -18.47 19.30
CA LYS A 410 3.31 -18.65 20.76
C LYS A 410 4.65 -19.15 21.30
N ILE A 411 5.11 -18.59 22.43
CA ILE A 411 6.34 -19.04 23.10
C ILE A 411 6.14 -19.24 24.61
N ASN A 412 4.94 -19.63 25.05
CA ASN A 412 4.55 -19.67 26.47
C ASN A 412 5.50 -20.47 27.39
N ASN A 413 6.24 -21.45 26.85
CA ASN A 413 7.12 -22.33 27.61
C ASN A 413 8.62 -22.10 27.34
N ILE A 414 8.99 -21.05 26.60
CA ILE A 414 10.38 -20.75 26.22
C ILE A 414 10.72 -19.36 26.72
N THR A 415 11.78 -19.23 27.52
CA THR A 415 12.26 -17.91 27.92
C THR A 415 12.89 -17.19 26.73
N ILE A 416 12.91 -15.87 26.70
CA ILE A 416 13.49 -15.13 25.57
C ILE A 416 14.98 -15.41 25.40
N ASN A 417 15.71 -15.63 26.50
CA ASN A 417 17.11 -16.04 26.43
C ASN A 417 17.24 -17.44 25.82
N GLU A 418 16.43 -18.40 26.29
CA GLU A 418 16.40 -19.73 25.69
C GLU A 418 16.00 -19.69 24.21
N TYR A 419 15.08 -18.83 23.80
CA TYR A 419 14.73 -18.65 22.39
C TYR A 419 15.94 -18.21 21.58
N LYS A 420 16.64 -17.15 22.02
CA LYS A 420 17.84 -16.63 21.35
C LYS A 420 19.02 -17.61 21.35
N ASP A 421 19.15 -18.44 22.39
CA ASP A 421 20.20 -19.47 22.45
C ASP A 421 19.96 -20.61 21.44
N ASN A 422 18.72 -20.77 21.00
CA ASN A 422 18.28 -21.85 20.13
C ASN A 422 17.89 -21.40 18.72
N PHE A 423 17.66 -20.11 18.49
CA PHE A 423 17.15 -19.59 17.22
C PHE A 423 17.76 -18.23 16.86
N ILE A 424 18.03 -18.03 15.57
CA ILE A 424 18.43 -16.73 15.02
C ILE A 424 17.18 -15.84 14.94
N THR A 425 17.27 -14.65 15.55
CA THR A 425 16.19 -13.65 15.64
C THR A 425 16.28 -12.56 14.59
N ASN A 426 17.36 -12.52 13.80
CA ASN A 426 17.58 -11.54 12.76
C ASN A 426 18.46 -12.15 11.67
N TYR A 427 17.97 -12.18 10.44
CA TYR A 427 18.71 -12.73 9.32
C TYR A 427 18.44 -11.91 8.06
N LYS A 428 19.52 -11.58 7.34
CA LYS A 428 19.46 -10.88 6.06
C LYS A 428 19.87 -11.84 4.95
N PHE A 429 18.94 -12.12 4.04
CA PHE A 429 19.22 -12.92 2.84
C PHE A 429 20.04 -12.13 1.83
N LEU A 430 19.73 -10.84 1.67
CA LEU A 430 20.39 -9.95 0.73
C LEU A 430 20.38 -8.53 1.28
N GLU A 431 21.52 -7.85 1.27
CA GLU A 431 21.63 -6.44 1.66
C GLU A 431 22.25 -5.64 0.51
N PRO A 432 21.53 -5.52 -0.63
CA PRO A 432 22.11 -4.99 -1.85
C PRO A 432 22.30 -3.48 -1.73
N SER A 433 23.40 -2.96 -2.27
CA SER A 433 23.60 -1.52 -2.39
C SER A 433 23.13 -1.05 -3.77
N LEU A 434 21.87 -0.62 -3.86
CA LEU A 434 21.26 -0.17 -5.10
C LEU A 434 21.20 1.36 -5.19
N PRO A 435 21.44 1.94 -6.39
CA PRO A 435 21.20 3.36 -6.60
C PRO A 435 19.70 3.68 -6.48
N LYS A 436 19.41 4.89 -5.99
CA LYS A 436 18.04 5.38 -5.87
C LYS A 436 17.32 5.35 -7.23
N GLY A 437 16.10 4.81 -7.26
CA GLY A 437 15.30 4.64 -8.47
C GLY A 437 15.44 3.27 -9.14
N ILE A 438 16.30 2.39 -8.62
CA ILE A 438 16.34 0.98 -9.01
C ILE A 438 15.57 0.16 -7.98
N ASN A 439 14.73 -0.75 -8.47
CA ASN A 439 14.01 -1.70 -7.64
C ASN A 439 14.28 -3.13 -8.10
N ILE A 440 14.51 -4.03 -7.13
CA ILE A 440 14.48 -5.47 -7.39
C ILE A 440 13.02 -5.88 -7.55
N LEU A 441 12.57 -6.09 -8.79
CA LEU A 441 11.18 -6.46 -9.05
C LEU A 441 10.88 -7.87 -8.56
N SER A 442 11.77 -8.84 -8.84
CA SER A 442 11.60 -10.23 -8.40
C SER A 442 12.93 -10.97 -8.29
N ILE A 443 13.00 -11.91 -7.35
CA ILE A 443 14.04 -12.93 -7.25
C ILE A 443 13.31 -14.27 -7.11
N GLU A 444 13.59 -15.23 -7.98
CA GLU A 444 12.86 -16.49 -8.05
C GLU A 444 13.82 -17.64 -8.38
N SER A 445 13.69 -18.78 -7.70
CA SER A 445 14.40 -20.00 -8.07
C SER A 445 13.58 -20.77 -9.10
N LEU A 446 14.18 -21.12 -10.24
CA LEU A 446 13.46 -21.84 -11.30
C LEU A 446 13.42 -23.35 -11.08
N ASN A 447 14.29 -23.88 -10.22
CA ASN A 447 14.22 -25.26 -9.75
C ASN A 447 14.93 -25.40 -8.39
N ASP A 448 14.69 -26.51 -7.69
CA ASP A 448 15.15 -26.70 -6.31
C ASP A 448 16.59 -27.25 -6.20
N ILE A 449 17.27 -27.51 -7.33
CA ILE A 449 18.55 -28.25 -7.38
C ILE A 449 19.68 -27.41 -8.00
N SER A 450 19.35 -26.37 -8.74
CA SER A 450 20.29 -25.56 -9.51
C SER A 450 20.67 -24.29 -8.77
N SER A 451 21.86 -23.80 -9.08
CA SER A 451 22.34 -22.46 -8.75
C SER A 451 21.67 -21.35 -9.57
N GLU A 452 20.65 -21.65 -10.37
CA GLU A 452 20.00 -20.70 -11.30
C GLU A 452 18.85 -19.93 -10.65
N TRP A 453 18.97 -18.61 -10.67
CA TRP A 453 17.98 -17.67 -10.17
C TRP A 453 17.49 -16.76 -11.29
N LEU A 454 16.19 -16.60 -11.40
CA LEU A 454 15.58 -15.57 -12.23
C LEU A 454 15.49 -14.26 -11.44
N PHE A 455 16.16 -13.24 -11.96
CA PHE A 455 16.28 -11.93 -11.34
C PHE A 455 15.70 -10.86 -12.26
N ARG A 456 14.82 -10.03 -11.73
CA ARG A 456 14.27 -8.86 -12.44
C ARG A 456 14.60 -7.60 -11.68
N LEU A 457 15.11 -6.62 -12.40
CA LEU A 457 15.37 -5.29 -11.90
C LEU A 457 14.67 -4.27 -12.80
N GLU A 458 14.21 -3.18 -12.19
CA GLU A 458 13.54 -2.11 -12.91
C GLU A 458 14.05 -0.73 -12.49
N GLN A 459 14.03 0.21 -13.43
CA GLN A 459 14.12 1.63 -13.12
C GLN A 459 12.71 2.21 -12.98
N ILE A 460 12.37 2.69 -11.77
CA ILE A 460 10.98 3.08 -11.42
C ILE A 460 10.59 4.48 -11.90
N TYR A 461 11.57 5.28 -12.35
CA TYR A 461 11.34 6.64 -12.82
C TYR A 461 11.10 6.70 -14.33
N GLU A 462 10.29 7.65 -14.78
CA GLU A 462 10.11 7.95 -16.20
C GLU A 462 11.19 8.88 -16.75
N GLY A 463 11.39 8.83 -18.06
CA GLY A 463 12.33 9.73 -18.74
C GLY A 463 11.96 11.21 -18.55
N ASP A 464 10.66 11.50 -18.47
CA ASP A 464 10.10 12.80 -18.08
C ASP A 464 8.77 12.57 -17.37
N GLU A 465 8.73 12.76 -16.05
CA GLU A 465 7.50 12.71 -15.26
C GLU A 465 7.20 14.09 -14.71
N MET A 466 6.10 14.71 -15.14
CA MET A 466 5.68 16.05 -14.69
C MET A 466 6.78 17.14 -14.82
N GLY A 467 7.70 16.99 -15.78
CA GLY A 467 8.84 17.88 -15.99
C GLY A 467 10.14 17.45 -15.31
N VAL A 468 10.11 16.40 -14.48
CA VAL A 468 11.29 15.82 -13.82
C VAL A 468 11.90 14.75 -14.73
N LYS A 469 13.12 15.00 -15.20
CA LYS A 469 13.81 14.13 -16.15
C LYS A 469 14.70 13.12 -15.45
N SER A 470 14.62 11.86 -15.86
CA SER A 470 15.47 10.79 -15.36
C SER A 470 16.46 10.30 -16.41
N GLN A 471 17.66 9.95 -15.96
CA GLN A 471 18.72 9.39 -16.81
C GLN A 471 18.86 7.89 -16.57
N PRO A 472 19.56 7.16 -17.46
CA PRO A 472 19.92 5.78 -17.21
C PRO A 472 20.75 5.63 -15.94
N ILE A 473 20.56 4.52 -15.23
CA ILE A 473 21.26 4.20 -13.98
C ILE A 473 22.10 2.93 -14.20
N THR A 474 23.37 2.98 -13.81
CA THR A 474 24.24 1.79 -13.83
C THR A 474 24.14 1.04 -12.52
N VAL A 475 23.96 -0.28 -12.61
CA VAL A 475 23.77 -1.19 -11.49
C VAL A 475 24.88 -2.24 -11.51
N ASP A 476 25.50 -2.46 -10.37
CA ASP A 476 26.60 -3.41 -10.19
C ASP A 476 26.11 -4.66 -9.44
N PHE A 477 26.09 -5.80 -10.12
CA PHE A 477 25.64 -7.09 -9.61
C PHE A 477 26.52 -7.61 -8.47
N ASP A 478 27.81 -7.29 -8.42
CA ASP A 478 28.67 -7.69 -7.30
C ASP A 478 28.22 -7.00 -5.99
N LYS A 479 27.66 -5.78 -6.09
CA LYS A 479 27.07 -5.06 -4.95
C LYS A 479 25.68 -5.55 -4.58
N ILE A 480 24.98 -6.23 -5.48
CA ILE A 480 23.67 -6.84 -5.19
C ILE A 480 23.87 -8.16 -4.48
N PHE A 481 24.68 -9.05 -5.08
CA PHE A 481 24.89 -10.42 -4.65
C PHE A 481 26.20 -10.61 -3.89
N SER A 482 26.65 -9.60 -3.14
CA SER A 482 27.92 -9.64 -2.41
C SER A 482 28.13 -10.86 -1.49
N PRO A 483 27.10 -11.51 -0.92
CA PRO A 483 27.29 -12.75 -0.15
C PRO A 483 27.61 -13.99 -1.00
N PHE A 484 27.46 -13.90 -2.32
CA PHE A 484 27.54 -15.03 -3.24
C PHE A 484 28.62 -14.80 -4.30
N LYS A 485 29.20 -15.90 -4.81
CA LYS A 485 30.03 -15.84 -6.01
C LYS A 485 29.15 -15.95 -7.25
N ILE A 486 29.15 -14.91 -8.09
CA ILE A 486 28.49 -14.94 -9.40
C ILE A 486 29.36 -15.76 -10.37
N GLU A 487 28.81 -16.85 -10.90
CA GLU A 487 29.48 -17.66 -11.93
C GLU A 487 29.14 -17.18 -13.33
N ARG A 488 27.87 -16.80 -13.56
CA ARG A 488 27.36 -16.41 -14.87
C ARG A 488 26.11 -15.55 -14.74
N ILE A 489 25.97 -14.56 -15.62
CA ILE A 489 24.77 -13.73 -15.80
C ILE A 489 24.36 -13.85 -17.27
N ILE A 490 23.07 -14.08 -17.52
CA ILE A 490 22.49 -14.13 -18.88
C ILE A 490 21.26 -13.24 -18.89
N GLU A 491 21.19 -12.26 -19.78
CA GLU A 491 19.97 -11.48 -19.98
C GLU A 491 18.97 -12.25 -20.84
N THR A 492 17.71 -12.21 -20.47
CA THR A 492 16.61 -12.89 -21.17
C THR A 492 15.47 -11.94 -21.49
N ASP A 493 14.44 -12.46 -22.15
CA ASP A 493 13.12 -11.83 -22.16
C ASP A 493 12.52 -11.69 -20.73
N ILE A 494 11.38 -11.02 -20.63
CA ILE A 494 10.70 -10.76 -19.34
C ILE A 494 10.20 -12.05 -18.66
N GLN A 495 9.95 -13.11 -19.43
CA GLN A 495 9.48 -14.40 -18.92
C GLN A 495 10.64 -15.26 -18.39
N GLY A 496 11.88 -14.95 -18.75
CA GLY A 496 13.04 -15.77 -18.42
C GLY A 496 13.23 -16.97 -19.35
N ILE A 497 12.58 -16.98 -20.53
CA ILE A 497 12.58 -18.14 -21.42
C ILE A 497 13.67 -17.99 -22.48
N GLU A 498 13.57 -16.96 -23.31
CA GLU A 498 14.52 -16.75 -24.41
C GLU A 498 15.69 -15.88 -23.96
N GLU A 499 16.92 -16.36 -24.23
CA GLU A 499 18.12 -15.53 -24.08
C GLU A 499 18.03 -14.35 -25.05
N LYS A 500 18.33 -13.15 -24.55
CA LYS A 500 18.23 -11.93 -25.33
C LYS A 500 19.39 -11.88 -26.33
N ASN A 501 19.12 -12.41 -27.52
CA ASN A 501 19.98 -12.25 -28.68
C ASN A 501 19.55 -10.98 -29.44
N ASP A 502 20.50 -10.16 -29.89
CA ASP A 502 20.27 -8.88 -30.60
C ASP A 502 19.52 -9.01 -31.96
N THR A 503 19.04 -10.21 -32.30
CA THR A 503 18.47 -10.51 -33.62
C THR A 503 16.99 -10.19 -33.74
N ASN A 504 16.74 -9.16 -34.55
CA ASN A 504 15.52 -8.87 -35.31
C ASN A 504 14.23 -8.66 -34.51
N LYS A 505 14.08 -7.45 -33.93
CA LYS A 505 12.74 -6.86 -33.81
C LYS A 505 12.12 -6.83 -35.22
N LYS A 506 11.04 -7.58 -35.43
CA LYS A 506 10.26 -7.51 -36.66
C LYS A 506 9.86 -6.04 -36.88
N ASN A 507 10.26 -5.49 -38.01
CA ASN A 507 9.94 -4.12 -38.38
C ASN A 507 8.43 -3.98 -38.51
N MET A 508 7.78 -3.32 -37.56
CA MET A 508 6.39 -2.91 -37.72
C MET A 508 6.35 -1.54 -38.38
N LEU A 509 5.67 -1.46 -39.53
CA LEU A 509 5.40 -0.21 -40.20
C LEU A 509 4.53 0.65 -39.29
N LYS A 510 5.03 1.83 -38.92
CA LYS A 510 4.20 2.91 -38.36
C LYS A 510 4.07 3.97 -39.44
N ASN A 511 2.85 4.22 -39.92
CA ASN A 511 2.53 5.19 -40.97
C ASN A 511 3.32 4.99 -42.29
N ASN A 512 3.43 3.76 -42.80
CA ASN A 512 4.18 3.42 -44.02
C ASN A 512 5.66 3.88 -44.04
N LYS A 513 6.27 4.16 -42.88
CA LYS A 513 7.69 4.49 -42.76
C LYS A 513 8.43 3.41 -41.99
N ILE A 514 9.53 2.94 -42.58
CA ILE A 514 10.49 2.06 -41.92
C ILE A 514 11.29 2.90 -40.93
N TYR A 515 11.09 2.69 -39.64
CA TYR A 515 11.93 3.29 -38.61
C TYR A 515 13.19 2.43 -38.45
N MET A 516 14.32 2.88 -38.99
CA MET A 516 15.61 2.26 -38.76
C MET A 516 16.08 2.54 -37.32
N LYS A 517 15.94 1.58 -36.41
CA LYS A 517 16.86 1.50 -35.27
C LYS A 517 17.99 0.56 -35.68
N LYS A 518 19.15 1.12 -36.03
CA LYS A 518 20.40 0.35 -36.11
C LYS A 518 20.67 -0.23 -34.73
N GLY A 519 20.46 -1.53 -34.56
CA GLY A 519 20.97 -2.26 -33.41
C GLY A 519 22.49 -2.10 -33.40
N LYS A 520 23.04 -1.49 -32.34
CA LYS A 520 24.48 -1.57 -32.08
C LYS A 520 24.79 -3.02 -31.76
N LYS A 521 25.66 -3.66 -32.55
CA LYS A 521 26.27 -4.94 -32.19
C LYS A 521 27.07 -4.73 -30.91
N LEU A 522 26.60 -5.26 -29.78
CA LEU A 522 27.45 -5.53 -28.62
C LEU A 522 27.93 -6.97 -28.77
N TYR A 523 29.22 -7.12 -29.10
CA TYR A 523 29.86 -8.41 -29.00
C TYR A 523 29.82 -8.84 -27.53
N MET A 524 29.25 -10.01 -27.26
CA MET A 524 29.28 -10.70 -25.96
C MET A 524 30.73 -11.04 -25.59
N ASN A 525 31.45 -10.04 -25.08
CA ASN A 525 32.42 -10.29 -24.03
C ASN A 525 31.60 -10.46 -22.75
N LYS A 526 31.97 -11.47 -21.94
CA LYS A 526 31.68 -11.61 -20.50
C LYS A 526 31.04 -10.33 -19.96
N LEU A 527 29.71 -10.32 -19.75
CA LEU A 527 29.03 -9.14 -19.20
C LEU A 527 29.89 -8.67 -18.02
N GLU A 528 30.36 -7.42 -18.10
CA GLU A 528 30.83 -6.74 -16.92
C GLU A 528 29.71 -6.92 -15.88
N ASN A 529 30.05 -7.08 -14.61
CA ASN A 529 29.04 -7.20 -13.55
C ASN A 529 28.21 -5.90 -13.41
N GLU A 530 28.35 -4.94 -14.33
CA GLU A 530 27.60 -3.71 -14.40
C GLU A 530 26.60 -3.71 -15.57
N VAL A 531 25.42 -3.15 -15.31
CA VAL A 531 24.33 -3.07 -16.25
C VAL A 531 23.68 -1.70 -16.23
N SER A 532 23.56 -1.05 -17.38
CA SER A 532 22.82 0.21 -17.51
C SER A 532 21.34 -0.07 -17.72
N VAL A 533 20.49 0.56 -16.92
CA VAL A 533 19.02 0.43 -16.96
C VAL A 533 18.47 1.77 -17.40
N LEU A 534 17.62 1.78 -18.42
CA LEU A 534 16.97 2.99 -18.91
C LEU A 534 15.70 3.33 -18.09
N PRO A 535 15.25 4.60 -18.07
CA PRO A 535 13.98 4.96 -17.44
C PRO A 535 12.82 4.05 -17.88
N MET A 536 12.04 3.56 -16.92
CA MET A 536 10.96 2.58 -17.07
C MET A 536 11.34 1.17 -17.55
N GLU A 537 12.61 0.91 -17.83
CA GLU A 537 13.06 -0.40 -18.30
C GLU A 537 12.98 -1.45 -17.19
N ILE A 538 12.48 -2.63 -17.54
CA ILE A 538 12.67 -3.86 -16.76
C ILE A 538 13.69 -4.67 -17.54
N ARG A 539 14.73 -5.13 -16.85
CA ARG A 539 15.69 -6.11 -17.38
C ARG A 539 15.60 -7.39 -16.56
N THR A 540 15.67 -8.53 -17.24
CA THR A 540 15.48 -9.86 -16.66
C THR A 540 16.71 -10.70 -16.93
N PHE A 541 17.18 -11.41 -15.92
CA PHE A 541 18.44 -12.14 -15.96
C PHE A 541 18.30 -13.51 -15.32
N LYS A 542 18.98 -14.51 -15.90
CA LYS A 542 19.35 -15.74 -15.22
C LYS A 542 20.71 -15.55 -14.57
N ILE A 543 20.79 -15.74 -13.27
CA ILE A 543 22.01 -15.55 -12.47
C ILE A 543 22.38 -16.89 -11.84
N TYR A 544 23.63 -17.31 -12.02
CA TYR A 544 24.17 -18.53 -11.46
C TYR A 544 25.03 -18.18 -10.24
N LEU A 545 24.53 -18.53 -9.05
CA LEU A 545 25.14 -18.17 -7.77
C LEU A 545 25.75 -19.41 -7.10
N LYS A 546 26.96 -19.26 -6.56
CA LYS A 546 27.61 -20.28 -5.73
C LYS A 546 27.87 -19.73 -4.33
N ASN A 547 27.53 -20.55 -3.33
CA ASN A 547 27.82 -20.29 -1.92
C ASN A 547 29.32 -20.32 -1.62
#